data_AF-A0A7W0VZJ2-F1
#
_entry.id   AF-A0A7W0VZJ2-F1
#
_cell.length_a   1.000
_cell.length_b   1.000
_cell.length_c   1.000
_cell.angle_alpha   90.00
_cell.angle_beta   90.00
_cell.angle_gamma   90.00
#
_symmetry.space_group_name_H-M   'P 1'
#
loop_
_entity.id
_entity.type
_entity.pdbx_description
1 polymer ?
#
loop_
_entity_poly.entity_id
_entity_poly.type
_entity_poly.pdbx_seq_one_letter_code
_entity_poly.pdbx_strand_id
1 'polypeptide(L)'
;MRLALGLVLCAACAAHSVSTSLRRDQVGSKYARISGYLATRGAAPGGSHMEKTPGAIRHDAILDEATLAKIDAQETCVDLVLRTDSAHDEPLDQYKPTFEINGTETRGVIENEVVSVYDYQFTGMRQVASIEGVSATQYIGMSITQPEEKVFRVIERRGLVCAGRGGNVRQVKLDVTHPSWDVADYNYHLDFVWKVD
;
A
#
# COMPACT_ATOMS: atom_id res chain seq x y z
N MET A 1 40.98 -2.08 32.98
CA MET A 1 40.16 -1.04 32.33
C MET A 1 40.19 -1.27 30.82
N ARG A 2 39.13 -1.84 30.24
CA ARG A 2 38.91 -1.89 28.79
C ARG A 2 37.41 -1.64 28.58
N LEU A 3 37.05 -0.41 28.23
CA LEU A 3 35.70 -0.06 27.79
C LEU A 3 35.55 -0.58 26.35
N ALA A 4 34.69 -1.58 26.15
CA ALA A 4 34.20 -1.96 24.84
C ALA A 4 32.92 -1.14 24.57
N LEU A 5 33.07 -0.07 23.79
CA LEU A 5 31.95 0.68 23.22
C LEU A 5 31.49 -0.06 21.97
N GLY A 6 30.53 -0.97 22.13
CA GLY A 6 29.94 -1.75 21.05
C GLY A 6 28.75 -1.02 20.45
N LEU A 7 28.94 -0.51 19.24
CA LEU A 7 27.96 0.14 18.36
C LEU A 7 26.59 -0.56 18.37
N VAL A 8 25.56 0.13 18.86
CA VAL A 8 24.16 -0.25 18.62
C VAL A 8 23.83 0.23 17.20
N LEU A 9 23.85 -0.68 16.22
CA LEU A 9 23.20 -0.44 14.94
C LEU A 9 21.69 -0.38 15.18
N CYS A 10 21.14 0.83 15.29
CA CYS A 10 19.72 1.04 15.07
C CYS A 10 19.41 0.69 13.61
N ALA A 11 19.04 -0.56 13.36
CA ALA A 11 18.31 -0.93 12.17
C ALA A 11 16.96 -0.21 12.22
N ALA A 12 16.92 1.02 11.69
CA ALA A 12 15.67 1.70 11.45
C ALA A 12 14.91 0.87 10.42
N CYS A 13 13.90 0.13 10.88
CA CYS A 13 12.94 -0.55 10.02
C CYS A 13 12.38 0.48 9.03
N ALA A 14 12.82 0.42 7.78
CA ALA A 14 12.46 1.36 6.75
C ALA A 14 10.94 1.30 6.54
N ALA A 15 10.25 2.33 6.99
CA ALA A 15 8.87 2.57 6.62
C ALA A 15 8.84 3.01 5.15
N HIS A 16 7.99 2.39 4.33
CA HIS A 16 7.83 2.77 2.93
C HIS A 16 7.12 4.12 2.85
N SER A 17 7.90 5.18 2.59
CA SER A 17 7.39 6.53 2.41
C SER A 17 7.62 6.99 0.98
N VAL A 18 6.57 7.52 0.36
CA VAL A 18 6.64 8.14 -0.96
C VAL A 18 6.39 9.62 -0.76
N SER A 19 7.28 10.46 -1.30
CA SER A 19 7.24 11.90 -1.04
C SER A 19 7.32 12.74 -2.31
N THR A 20 6.67 13.89 -2.29
CA THR A 20 6.77 14.91 -3.33
C THR A 20 6.81 16.31 -2.73
N SER A 21 7.35 17.27 -3.48
CA SER A 21 7.31 18.70 -3.15
C SER A 21 6.42 19.41 -4.16
N LEU A 22 5.53 20.27 -3.70
CA LEU A 22 4.60 21.01 -4.54
C LEU A 22 4.36 22.42 -4.01
N ARG A 23 4.01 23.32 -4.91
CA ARG A 23 3.55 24.67 -4.57
C ARG A 23 2.09 24.64 -4.15
N ARG A 24 1.67 25.56 -3.28
CA ARG A 24 0.27 25.65 -2.83
C ARG A 24 -0.77 25.73 -3.96
N ASP A 25 -0.44 26.33 -5.11
CA ASP A 25 -1.32 26.41 -6.29
C ASP A 25 -1.52 25.06 -7.01
N GLN A 26 -0.71 24.05 -6.68
CA GLN A 26 -0.78 22.71 -7.25
C GLN A 26 -1.62 21.73 -6.42
N VAL A 27 -2.09 22.14 -5.22
CA VAL A 27 -3.03 21.36 -4.41
C VAL A 27 -4.32 21.12 -5.19
N GLY A 28 -4.86 19.90 -5.14
CA GLY A 28 -6.05 19.50 -5.91
C GLY A 28 -5.76 19.22 -7.39
N SER A 29 -4.50 19.19 -7.81
CA SER A 29 -4.11 18.88 -9.19
C SER A 29 -3.41 17.52 -9.30
N LYS A 30 -3.19 17.07 -10.54
CA LYS A 30 -2.42 15.86 -10.83
C LYS A 30 -0.98 15.88 -10.27
N TYR A 31 -0.41 17.05 -9.99
CA TYR A 31 0.95 17.19 -9.44
C TYR A 31 0.99 16.91 -7.93
N ALA A 32 -0.16 17.01 -7.26
CA ALA A 32 -0.32 16.68 -5.85
C ALA A 32 -0.59 15.19 -5.62
N ARG A 33 -0.54 14.37 -6.67
CA ARG A 33 -0.75 12.92 -6.57
C ARG A 33 0.56 12.20 -6.32
N ILE A 34 0.53 11.27 -5.38
CA ILE A 34 1.57 10.31 -5.08
C ILE A 34 0.96 8.92 -5.27
N SER A 35 1.74 7.99 -5.82
CA SER A 35 1.35 6.59 -5.94
C SER A 35 2.34 5.71 -5.19
N GLY A 36 1.85 4.66 -4.55
CA GLY A 36 2.64 3.72 -3.78
C GLY A 36 1.99 2.34 -3.72
N TYR A 37 2.52 1.48 -2.86
CA TYR A 37 1.96 0.18 -2.58
C TYR A 37 1.89 -0.01 -1.07
N LEU A 38 0.72 -0.38 -0.58
CA LEU A 38 0.55 -0.83 0.79
C LEU A 38 1.32 -2.14 0.95
N ALA A 39 2.44 -2.06 1.65
CA ALA A 39 3.37 -3.17 1.78
C ALA A 39 3.75 -3.39 3.24
N THR A 40 4.16 -4.61 3.56
CA THR A 40 4.73 -4.90 4.88
C THR A 40 6.03 -4.13 5.08
N ARG A 41 6.25 -3.64 6.30
CA ARG A 41 7.51 -3.06 6.76
C ARG A 41 8.60 -4.15 6.77
N GLY A 42 9.17 -4.43 5.61
CA GLY A 42 10.04 -5.59 5.35
C GLY A 42 10.15 -5.98 3.88
N ALA A 43 9.31 -5.41 2.99
CA ALA A 43 9.50 -5.48 1.55
C ALA A 43 10.70 -4.62 1.11
N ALA A 44 11.92 -5.08 1.41
CA ALA A 44 13.08 -4.78 0.57
C ALA A 44 12.77 -5.16 -0.89
N PRO A 45 13.51 -4.67 -1.90
CA PRO A 45 13.40 -5.21 -3.25
C PRO A 45 13.61 -6.73 -3.18
N GLY A 46 12.54 -7.52 -3.36
CA GLY A 46 12.55 -8.98 -3.21
C GLY A 46 11.98 -9.58 -1.91
N GLY A 47 11.34 -8.80 -1.03
CA GLY A 47 10.59 -9.34 0.13
C GLY A 47 9.30 -10.06 -0.29
N SER A 48 9.09 -11.27 0.24
CA SER A 48 8.15 -12.30 -0.26
C SER A 48 6.65 -12.06 -0.07
N HIS A 49 6.22 -10.83 0.24
CA HIS A 49 4.81 -10.52 0.52
C HIS A 49 4.30 -9.30 -0.25
N MET A 50 4.88 -9.03 -1.43
CA MET A 50 4.14 -8.30 -2.46
C MET A 50 2.98 -9.18 -2.92
N GLU A 51 1.79 -8.60 -3.02
CA GLU A 51 0.67 -9.19 -3.75
C GLU A 51 1.19 -9.84 -5.04
N LYS A 52 0.94 -11.15 -5.21
CA LYS A 52 1.43 -11.91 -6.37
C LYS A 52 0.62 -11.53 -7.60
N THR A 53 0.86 -10.32 -8.08
CA THR A 53 0.21 -9.81 -9.27
C THR A 53 0.76 -10.56 -10.48
N PRO A 54 -0.10 -11.19 -11.29
CA PRO A 54 0.36 -11.84 -12.51
C PRO A 54 1.05 -10.83 -13.42
N GLY A 55 2.17 -11.20 -14.06
CA GLY A 55 2.93 -10.28 -14.91
C GLY A 55 2.18 -9.74 -16.14
N ALA A 56 1.02 -10.32 -16.47
CA ALA A 56 0.12 -9.81 -17.51
C ALA A 56 -0.77 -8.65 -17.05
N ILE A 57 -0.88 -8.43 -15.74
CA ILE A 57 -1.64 -7.31 -15.15
C ILE A 57 -0.74 -6.08 -15.12
N ARG A 58 -1.30 -4.95 -15.55
CA ARG A 58 -0.57 -3.69 -15.55
C ARG A 58 -0.27 -3.25 -14.12
N HIS A 59 0.92 -2.71 -13.90
CA HIS A 59 1.36 -2.27 -12.58
C HIS A 59 0.50 -1.14 -12.00
N ASP A 60 -0.05 -0.27 -12.84
CA ASP A 60 -0.93 0.81 -12.39
C ASP A 60 -2.31 0.34 -11.93
N ALA A 61 -2.72 -0.88 -12.28
CA ALA A 61 -3.99 -1.46 -11.83
C ALA A 61 -4.00 -1.81 -10.34
N ILE A 62 -2.84 -1.85 -9.69
CA ILE A 62 -2.65 -2.31 -8.30
C ILE A 62 -1.99 -1.23 -7.42
N LEU A 63 -1.60 -0.07 -7.99
CA LEU A 63 -1.00 1.01 -7.20
C LEU A 63 -2.04 1.64 -6.29
N ASP A 64 -1.68 1.95 -5.06
CA ASP A 64 -2.44 2.88 -4.23
C ASP A 64 -2.11 4.31 -4.66
N GLU A 65 -3.09 5.19 -4.60
CA GLU A 65 -2.91 6.60 -4.93
C GLU A 65 -3.43 7.48 -3.79
N ALA A 66 -2.71 8.55 -3.52
CA ALA A 66 -3.18 9.62 -2.65
C ALA A 66 -2.94 10.95 -3.35
N THR A 67 -3.98 11.78 -3.42
CA THR A 67 -3.89 13.12 -4.00
C THR A 67 -4.24 14.13 -2.92
N LEU A 68 -3.29 15.02 -2.58
CA LEU A 68 -3.58 16.13 -1.68
C LEU A 68 -4.59 17.07 -2.36
N ALA A 69 -5.85 16.91 -1.97
CA ALA A 69 -7.01 17.46 -2.67
C ALA A 69 -7.29 18.90 -2.24
N LYS A 70 -7.11 19.20 -0.95
CA LYS A 70 -7.46 20.49 -0.37
C LYS A 70 -6.59 20.82 0.83
N ILE A 71 -6.18 22.08 0.93
CA ILE A 71 -5.67 22.71 2.15
C ILE A 71 -6.37 24.06 2.25
N ASP A 72 -7.23 24.24 3.23
CA ASP A 72 -7.81 25.55 3.54
C ASP A 72 -7.42 26.00 4.95
N ALA A 73 -8.14 26.96 5.55
CA ALA A 73 -7.82 27.44 6.89
C ALA A 73 -8.17 26.46 8.01
N GLN A 74 -9.13 25.57 7.80
CA GLN A 74 -9.72 24.68 8.80
C GLN A 74 -9.27 23.24 8.64
N GLU A 75 -9.10 22.77 7.41
CA GLU A 75 -8.88 21.36 7.10
C GLU A 75 -7.84 21.13 6.01
N THR A 76 -7.30 19.91 6.04
CA THR A 76 -6.46 19.33 5.00
C THR A 76 -7.09 18.01 4.59
N CYS A 77 -7.34 17.83 3.30
CA CYS A 77 -7.98 16.63 2.77
C CYS A 77 -7.15 15.97 1.67
N VAL A 78 -7.16 14.65 1.67
CA VAL A 78 -6.50 13.79 0.70
C VAL A 78 -7.55 12.87 0.07
N ASP A 79 -7.61 12.84 -1.25
CA ASP A 79 -8.36 11.84 -2.00
C ASP A 79 -7.50 10.58 -2.05
N LEU A 80 -7.91 9.57 -1.28
CA LEU A 80 -7.21 8.30 -1.12
C LEU A 80 -7.90 7.24 -1.98
N VAL A 81 -7.11 6.49 -2.73
CA VAL A 81 -7.50 5.33 -3.50
C VAL A 81 -6.64 4.16 -3.05
N LEU A 82 -7.24 3.20 -2.35
CA LEU A 82 -6.59 1.94 -1.99
C LEU A 82 -7.06 0.83 -2.92
N ARG A 83 -6.13 -0.01 -3.37
CA ARG A 83 -6.40 -1.14 -4.26
C ARG A 83 -5.90 -2.42 -3.60
N THR A 84 -6.81 -3.35 -3.37
CA THR A 84 -6.50 -4.62 -2.69
C THR A 84 -7.12 -5.80 -3.41
N ASP A 85 -6.61 -7.00 -3.13
CA ASP A 85 -7.29 -8.23 -3.51
C ASP A 85 -8.50 -8.50 -2.59
N SER A 86 -9.33 -9.48 -2.96
CA SER A 86 -10.54 -9.83 -2.19
C SER A 86 -10.30 -10.38 -0.79
N ALA A 87 -9.11 -10.90 -0.49
CA ALA A 87 -8.78 -11.42 0.84
C ALA A 87 -8.37 -10.29 1.81
N HIS A 88 -8.04 -9.14 1.24
CA HIS A 88 -7.49 -7.96 1.91
C HIS A 88 -8.41 -6.73 1.71
N ASP A 89 -9.67 -6.95 1.35
CA ASP A 89 -10.65 -5.87 1.22
C ASP A 89 -11.29 -5.56 2.57
N GLU A 90 -11.01 -4.36 3.07
CA GLU A 90 -11.57 -3.83 4.31
C GLU A 90 -12.02 -2.38 4.10
N PRO A 91 -13.04 -1.88 4.81
CA PRO A 91 -13.42 -0.48 4.75
C PRO A 91 -12.25 0.45 5.11
N LEU A 92 -12.19 1.65 4.49
CA LEU A 92 -11.08 2.57 4.67
C LEU A 92 -10.83 2.93 6.16
N ASP A 93 -11.88 2.89 6.99
CA ASP A 93 -11.81 3.21 8.42
C ASP A 93 -10.98 2.21 9.25
N GLN A 94 -10.85 0.97 8.76
CA GLN A 94 -10.03 -0.07 9.39
C GLN A 94 -8.53 0.23 9.25
N TYR A 95 -8.13 0.96 8.20
CA TYR A 95 -6.74 1.38 7.99
C TYR A 95 -6.33 2.63 8.81
N LYS A 96 -7.22 3.10 9.70
CA LYS A 96 -6.97 4.17 10.69
C LYS A 96 -6.10 5.32 10.15
N PRO A 97 -6.50 5.96 9.03
CA PRO A 97 -5.66 6.94 8.37
C PRO A 97 -5.33 8.09 9.32
N THR A 98 -4.04 8.43 9.40
CA THR A 98 -3.52 9.39 10.37
C THR A 98 -2.71 10.46 9.65
N PHE A 99 -3.00 11.72 9.96
CA PHE A 99 -2.28 12.86 9.42
C PHE A 99 -1.18 13.30 10.38
N GLU A 100 0.00 13.61 9.85
CA GLU A 100 1.01 14.42 10.53
C GLU A 100 1.17 15.74 9.75
N ILE A 101 0.68 16.83 10.33
CA ILE A 101 0.69 18.17 9.72
C ILE A 101 1.61 19.07 10.53
N ASN A 102 2.70 19.53 9.92
CA ASN A 102 3.76 20.30 10.58
C ASN A 102 4.24 19.66 11.91
N GLY A 103 4.37 18.32 11.93
CA GLY A 103 4.85 17.57 13.10
C GLY A 103 3.80 17.32 14.19
N THR A 104 2.52 17.61 13.96
CA THR A 104 1.44 17.21 14.88
C THR A 104 0.56 16.16 14.24
N GLU A 105 0.34 15.08 14.98
CA GLU A 105 -0.50 13.97 14.59
C GLU A 105 -1.99 14.28 14.81
N THR A 106 -2.85 13.89 13.88
CA THR A 106 -4.31 14.05 13.97
C THR A 106 -4.98 12.92 13.20
N ARG A 107 -6.01 12.31 13.78
CA ARG A 107 -6.76 11.25 13.12
C ARG A 107 -7.51 11.81 11.91
N GLY A 108 -7.42 11.11 10.77
CA GLY A 108 -8.22 11.38 9.58
C GLY A 108 -9.65 10.89 9.75
N VAL A 109 -10.59 11.68 9.24
CA VAL A 109 -12.00 11.31 9.07
C VAL A 109 -12.22 10.98 7.60
N ILE A 110 -12.84 9.84 7.32
CA ILE A 110 -13.14 9.42 5.95
C ILE A 110 -14.54 9.90 5.59
N GLU A 111 -14.64 10.51 4.43
CA GLU A 111 -15.87 10.99 3.83
C GLU A 111 -16.05 10.36 2.45
N ASN A 112 -17.31 10.08 2.08
CA ASN A 112 -17.70 9.66 0.74
C ASN A 112 -16.92 8.43 0.21
N GLU A 113 -16.81 7.38 1.03
CA GLU A 113 -16.19 6.14 0.58
C GLU A 113 -17.03 5.49 -0.54
N VAL A 114 -16.35 5.14 -1.64
CA VAL A 114 -16.89 4.46 -2.81
C VAL A 114 -16.06 3.21 -3.05
N VAL A 115 -16.74 2.08 -3.26
CA VAL A 115 -16.11 0.79 -3.57
C VAL A 115 -16.39 0.45 -5.03
N SER A 116 -15.33 0.12 -5.77
CA SER A 116 -15.40 -0.35 -7.15
C SER A 116 -14.65 -1.67 -7.30
N VAL A 117 -15.12 -2.54 -8.19
CA VAL A 117 -14.50 -3.85 -8.43
C VAL A 117 -14.10 -3.94 -9.89
N TYR A 118 -12.84 -4.27 -10.14
CA TYR A 118 -12.26 -4.41 -11.47
C TYR A 118 -11.75 -5.83 -11.68
N ASP A 119 -12.26 -6.49 -12.73
CA ASP A 119 -11.86 -7.84 -13.10
C ASP A 119 -10.94 -7.78 -14.33
N TYR A 120 -9.66 -8.12 -14.14
CA TYR A 120 -8.67 -8.18 -15.20
C TYR A 120 -8.50 -9.62 -15.68
N GLN A 121 -8.84 -9.85 -16.94
CA GLN A 121 -8.65 -11.15 -17.58
C GLN A 121 -7.18 -11.37 -17.93
N PHE A 122 -6.64 -12.54 -17.62
CA PHE A 122 -5.29 -12.94 -18.03
C PHE A 122 -5.20 -14.43 -18.34
N THR A 123 -4.26 -14.83 -19.18
CA THR A 123 -3.99 -16.24 -19.44
C THR A 123 -3.01 -16.78 -18.41
N GLY A 124 -3.45 -17.77 -17.63
CA GLY A 124 -2.60 -18.50 -16.69
C GLY A 124 -2.45 -19.96 -17.10
N MET A 125 -1.72 -20.73 -16.28
CA MET A 125 -1.65 -22.18 -16.42
C MET A 125 -2.55 -22.85 -15.38
N ARG A 126 -3.34 -23.84 -15.81
CA ARG A 126 -4.10 -24.74 -14.93
C ARG A 126 -3.41 -26.09 -14.90
N GLN A 127 -3.24 -26.65 -13.71
CA GLN A 127 -2.82 -28.04 -13.59
C GLN A 127 -3.97 -28.97 -13.97
N VAL A 128 -3.72 -29.84 -14.94
CA VAL A 128 -4.70 -30.81 -15.45
C VAL A 128 -4.48 -32.17 -14.82
N ALA A 129 -3.22 -32.54 -14.59
CA ALA A 129 -2.85 -33.75 -13.90
C ALA A 129 -1.58 -33.54 -13.08
N SER A 130 -1.51 -34.19 -11.92
CA SER A 130 -0.28 -34.42 -11.17
C SER A 130 -0.08 -35.92 -11.09
N ILE A 131 1.11 -36.39 -11.43
CA ILE A 131 1.52 -37.77 -11.20
C ILE A 131 2.69 -37.71 -10.25
N GLU A 132 2.49 -38.24 -9.05
CA GLU A 132 3.51 -38.36 -8.02
C GLU A 132 3.83 -39.84 -7.83
N GLY A 133 5.12 -40.18 -7.94
CA GLY A 133 5.64 -41.52 -7.73
C GLY A 133 6.71 -41.49 -6.65
N VAL A 134 6.52 -42.27 -5.60
CA VAL A 134 7.51 -42.42 -4.52
C VAL A 134 8.05 -43.85 -4.57
N SER A 135 9.37 -43.98 -4.73
CA SER A 135 10.09 -45.24 -4.54
C SER A 135 11.00 -45.14 -3.31
N ALA A 136 11.53 -46.27 -2.84
CA ALA A 136 12.38 -46.32 -1.65
C ALA A 136 13.62 -45.39 -1.72
N THR A 137 13.99 -44.91 -2.90
CA THR A 137 15.16 -44.04 -3.11
C THR A 137 14.91 -42.82 -3.99
N GLN A 138 13.72 -42.65 -4.58
CA GLN A 138 13.44 -41.57 -5.53
C GLN A 138 12.02 -41.02 -5.42
N TYR A 139 11.91 -39.71 -5.63
CA TYR A 139 10.66 -39.00 -5.85
C TYR A 139 10.59 -38.57 -7.32
N ILE A 140 9.55 -39.00 -8.03
CA ILE A 140 9.27 -38.57 -9.41
C ILE A 140 7.96 -37.80 -9.38
N GLY A 141 8.00 -36.52 -9.75
CA GLY A 141 6.81 -35.69 -9.93
C GLY A 141 6.69 -35.25 -11.38
N MET A 142 5.53 -35.47 -11.99
CA MET A 142 5.17 -34.91 -13.29
C MET A 142 3.89 -34.09 -13.14
N SER A 143 3.93 -32.84 -13.62
CA SER A 143 2.76 -31.97 -13.68
C SER A 143 2.44 -31.68 -15.15
N ILE A 144 1.19 -31.95 -15.55
CA ILE A 144 0.65 -31.57 -16.85
C ILE A 144 -0.16 -30.31 -16.65
N THR A 145 0.17 -29.25 -17.38
CA THR A 145 -0.52 -27.97 -17.31
C THR A 145 -1.05 -27.56 -18.67
N GLN A 146 -2.15 -26.82 -18.70
CA GLN A 146 -2.73 -26.24 -19.91
C GLN A 146 -3.04 -24.75 -19.71
N PRO A 147 -3.06 -23.93 -20.77
CA PRO A 147 -3.55 -22.55 -20.67
C PRO A 147 -5.00 -22.50 -20.20
N GLU A 148 -5.31 -21.56 -19.31
CA GLU A 148 -6.65 -21.28 -18.81
C GLU A 148 -6.83 -19.76 -18.69
N GLU A 149 -8.02 -19.27 -19.06
CA GLU A 149 -8.43 -17.90 -18.79
C GLU A 149 -8.72 -17.74 -17.29
N LYS A 150 -8.01 -16.81 -16.65
CA LYS A 150 -8.13 -16.50 -15.23
C LYS A 150 -8.50 -15.04 -15.04
N VAL A 151 -9.11 -14.76 -13.89
CA VAL A 151 -9.48 -13.41 -13.47
C VAL A 151 -8.60 -12.99 -12.30
N PHE A 152 -7.99 -11.82 -12.42
CA PHE A 152 -7.39 -11.10 -11.30
C PHE A 152 -8.32 -9.96 -10.91
N ARG A 153 -8.89 -10.04 -9.70
CA ARG A 153 -9.86 -9.07 -9.19
C ARG A 153 -9.16 -8.09 -8.27
N VAL A 154 -9.31 -6.81 -8.60
CA VAL A 154 -8.89 -5.69 -7.75
C VAL A 154 -10.13 -5.01 -7.20
N ILE A 155 -10.16 -4.81 -5.88
CA ILE A 155 -11.16 -4.00 -5.21
C ILE A 155 -10.52 -2.64 -4.93
N GLU A 156 -11.13 -1.60 -5.45
CA GLU A 156 -10.70 -0.21 -5.30
C GLU A 156 -11.63 0.49 -4.31
N ARG A 157 -11.07 1.00 -3.22
CA ARG A 157 -11.77 1.86 -2.27
C ARG A 157 -11.25 3.27 -2.39
N ARG A 158 -12.14 4.19 -2.73
CA ARG A 158 -11.86 5.61 -2.84
C ARG A 158 -12.58 6.38 -1.76
N GLY A 159 -11.90 7.30 -1.08
CA GLY A 159 -12.51 8.16 -0.08
C GLY A 159 -11.73 9.45 0.11
N LEU A 160 -12.43 10.49 0.54
CA LEU A 160 -11.79 11.75 0.95
C LEU A 160 -11.44 11.63 2.44
N VAL A 161 -10.15 11.63 2.77
CA VAL A 161 -9.69 11.62 4.15
C VAL A 161 -9.35 13.04 4.55
N CYS A 162 -10.02 13.59 5.56
CA CYS A 162 -9.82 14.95 6.03
C CYS A 162 -9.35 14.98 7.49
N ALA A 163 -8.48 15.92 7.81
CA ALA A 163 -8.12 16.28 9.18
C ALA A 163 -8.49 17.74 9.45
N GLY A 164 -9.04 18.02 10.63
CA GLY A 164 -9.44 19.36 11.10
C GLY A 164 -8.25 20.27 11.42
N ARG A 165 -7.27 20.34 10.53
CA ARG A 165 -6.11 21.21 10.62
C ARG A 165 -5.70 21.71 9.24
N GLY A 166 -5.72 23.03 9.08
CA GLY A 166 -5.32 23.73 7.87
C GLY A 166 -4.39 24.92 8.16
N GLY A 167 -4.46 25.94 7.31
CA GLY A 167 -3.74 27.19 7.46
C GLY A 167 -2.34 27.11 6.85
N ASN A 168 -1.30 27.44 7.62
CA ASN A 168 0.09 27.45 7.15
C ASN A 168 0.72 26.06 7.20
N VAL A 169 0.18 25.15 6.39
CA VAL A 169 0.70 23.81 6.18
C VAL A 169 1.93 23.87 5.29
N ARG A 170 3.07 23.37 5.80
CA ARG A 170 4.34 23.19 5.07
C ARG A 170 4.63 21.72 4.78
N GLN A 171 4.04 20.82 5.56
CA GLN A 171 4.14 19.40 5.36
C GLN A 171 2.83 18.74 5.71
N VAL A 172 2.38 17.84 4.84
CA VAL A 172 1.30 16.88 5.10
C VAL A 172 1.89 15.50 4.95
N LYS A 173 1.73 14.65 5.95
CA LYS A 173 1.96 13.22 5.84
C LYS A 173 0.65 12.50 6.14
N LEU A 174 0.25 11.58 5.27
CA LEU A 174 -0.84 10.65 5.50
C LEU A 174 -0.23 9.26 5.71
N ASP A 175 -0.39 8.73 6.91
CA ASP A 175 -0.12 7.33 7.25
C ASP A 175 -1.39 6.51 7.06
N VAL A 176 -1.27 5.39 6.34
CA VAL A 176 -2.34 4.40 6.17
C VAL A 176 -1.80 3.08 6.70
N THR A 177 -2.34 2.62 7.84
CA THR A 177 -1.82 1.44 8.55
C THR A 177 -2.95 0.50 8.92
N HIS A 178 -2.84 -0.78 8.51
CA HIS A 178 -3.83 -1.78 8.89
C HIS A 178 -3.43 -2.54 10.17
N PRO A 179 -4.21 -2.46 11.26
CA PRO A 179 -3.80 -2.98 12.57
C PRO A 179 -3.89 -4.51 12.70
N SER A 180 -4.70 -5.19 11.88
CA SER A 180 -4.96 -6.63 12.00
C SER A 180 -4.28 -7.47 10.91
N TRP A 181 -3.56 -6.85 9.97
CA TRP A 181 -2.67 -7.58 9.06
C TRP A 181 -1.25 -7.74 9.63
N ASP A 182 -1.07 -7.38 10.90
CA ASP A 182 0.12 -7.67 11.69
C ASP A 182 0.20 -9.16 12.01
N VAL A 183 0.59 -9.95 11.01
CA VAL A 183 0.89 -11.37 11.16
C VAL A 183 2.39 -11.50 11.32
N ALA A 184 2.89 -11.51 12.55
CA ALA A 184 4.31 -11.70 12.91
C ALA A 184 5.28 -10.53 12.55
N ASP A 185 5.02 -9.32 13.08
CA ASP A 185 5.85 -8.10 12.94
C ASP A 185 5.82 -7.43 11.55
N TYR A 186 4.91 -7.85 10.68
CA TYR A 186 4.71 -7.26 9.35
C TYR A 186 3.57 -6.24 9.39
N ASN A 187 3.87 -5.02 9.85
CA ASN A 187 2.92 -3.91 9.74
C ASN A 187 2.78 -3.48 8.27
N TYR A 188 1.58 -3.65 7.70
CA TYR A 188 1.23 -3.11 6.37
C TYR A 188 0.97 -1.62 6.51
N HIS A 189 1.78 -0.83 5.82
CA HIS A 189 1.84 0.61 6.00
C HIS A 189 2.19 1.29 4.68
N LEU A 190 1.59 2.45 4.44
CA LEU A 190 2.00 3.35 3.37
C LEU A 190 1.95 4.80 3.83
N ASP A 191 3.10 5.47 3.71
CA ASP A 191 3.26 6.88 4.02
C ASP A 191 3.24 7.72 2.73
N PHE A 192 2.29 8.63 2.62
CA PHE A 192 2.27 9.65 1.57
C PHE A 192 2.69 11.01 2.15
N VAL A 193 3.74 11.61 1.60
CA VAL A 193 4.32 12.85 2.15
C VAL A 193 4.36 13.96 1.11
N TRP A 194 3.70 15.07 1.41
CA TRP A 194 3.73 16.30 0.63
C TRP A 194 4.47 17.39 1.38
N LYS A 195 5.50 17.96 0.75
CA LYS A 195 6.15 19.20 1.19
C LYS A 195 5.54 20.35 0.40
N VAL A 196 4.95 21.32 1.11
CA VAL A 196 4.20 22.43 0.51
C VAL A 196 5.01 23.71 0.64
N ASP A 197 5.43 24.22 -0.52
CA ASP A 197 6.17 25.48 -0.68
C ASP A 197 5.24 26.68 -0.97
#